data_AF-A0A4Y3K511-F1
#
_entry.id   AF-A0A4Y3K511-F1
#
_cell.length_a   1.000
_cell.length_b   1.000
_cell.length_c   1.000
_cell.angle_alpha   90.00
_cell.angle_beta   90.00
_cell.angle_gamma   90.00
#
_symmetry.space_group_name_H-M   'P 1'
#
loop_
_entity.id
_entity.type
_entity.pdbx_description
1 polymer ?
#
loop_
_entity_poly.entity_id
_entity_poly.type
_entity_poly.pdbx_seq_one_letter_code
_entity_poly.pdbx_strand_id
1 'polypeptide(L)'
;MDADGRWQILRLHVEDQVPLAALARHHGLGVRTLERWHARYRAGGLPALSRLPRADAGGHRLPADLIALIEGLGLTRPRPPIAAIHRTVVKVCAGTGWPVPSYGVVRSIITALDPGMVTLALEGPASYRDKYELALRRTADHPNAMWQADHTLLDIVLAGTDGKPARPWLTVVMDDCSRAICGYTVFFGAPSTMHTALALRQAIWPKTDPRWPMCGIPEALYVDHGSDFTSDQLARTAVDLHVRLIHSAVARPQGRGKVERFFGTVNTELLTTLPGHLRSGGERWPTPALSLADLDAAVGAFVLDYNGRAHSELGVAPRSAWIADGWLPRLPDTLQALDGLLLTVARSRTVRRDGIHFQGMRYVSPTLAGFVGRPVVIRYDPRDITEIRVFDHDRFLCTAVDQDHHAQQISLKDVQTARNARRRALRRAINERIAVVAAHSPEVPTRPLPPRTQGSARLKVYKEDLR
;
A
#
# COMPACT_ATOMS: atom_id res chain seq x y z
N MET A 1 7.92 -40.58 -31.74
CA MET A 1 8.77 -41.35 -30.82
C MET A 1 10.05 -40.58 -30.56
N ASP A 2 10.10 -40.03 -29.36
CA ASP A 2 11.23 -39.37 -28.69
C ASP A 2 12.33 -40.39 -28.31
N ALA A 3 13.38 -39.95 -27.61
CA ALA A 3 14.49 -40.81 -27.24
C ALA A 3 14.07 -41.91 -26.27
N ASP A 4 13.22 -41.58 -25.30
CA ASP A 4 12.76 -42.51 -24.26
C ASP A 4 11.85 -43.59 -24.83
N GLY A 5 10.94 -43.24 -25.74
CA GLY A 5 10.13 -44.24 -26.44
C GLY A 5 10.95 -45.18 -27.32
N ARG A 6 12.06 -44.70 -27.91
CA ARG A 6 13.00 -45.56 -28.66
C ARG A 6 13.79 -46.46 -27.72
N TRP A 7 14.18 -45.95 -26.57
CA TRP A 7 14.90 -46.71 -25.55
C TRP A 7 14.04 -47.81 -24.92
N GLN A 8 12.76 -47.55 -24.63
CA GLN A 8 11.85 -48.57 -24.10
C GLN A 8 11.73 -49.80 -25.01
N ILE A 9 11.84 -49.62 -26.32
CA ILE A 9 11.85 -50.74 -27.28
C ILE A 9 13.24 -51.38 -27.34
N LEU A 10 14.29 -50.56 -27.38
CA LEU A 10 15.66 -51.04 -27.56
C LEU A 10 16.23 -51.74 -26.31
N ARG A 11 15.78 -51.38 -25.10
CA ARG A 11 16.24 -51.99 -23.85
C ARG A 11 16.00 -53.49 -23.81
N LEU A 12 14.90 -53.97 -24.41
CA LEU A 12 14.60 -55.41 -24.47
C LEU A 12 15.67 -56.18 -25.27
N HIS A 13 16.32 -55.54 -26.24
CA HIS A 13 17.45 -56.12 -26.94
C HIS A 13 18.76 -56.01 -26.14
N VAL A 14 18.99 -54.86 -25.51
CA VAL A 14 20.25 -54.53 -24.84
C VAL A 14 20.39 -55.20 -23.47
N GLU A 15 19.32 -55.19 -22.68
CA GLU A 15 19.25 -55.75 -21.31
C GLU A 15 18.83 -57.22 -21.37
N ASP A 16 17.74 -57.53 -22.07
CA ASP A 16 17.10 -58.86 -22.03
C ASP A 16 17.51 -59.80 -23.18
N GLN A 17 18.49 -59.40 -24.00
CA GLN A 17 19.03 -60.16 -25.14
C GLN A 17 17.97 -60.63 -26.16
N VAL A 18 16.81 -59.96 -26.22
CA VAL A 18 15.76 -60.30 -27.19
C VAL A 18 16.24 -59.97 -28.61
N PRO A 19 16.18 -60.88 -29.59
CA PRO A 19 16.63 -60.59 -30.95
C PRO A 19 15.91 -59.40 -31.59
N LEU A 20 16.64 -58.50 -32.27
CA LEU A 20 16.07 -57.33 -32.95
C LEU A 20 14.96 -57.69 -33.95
N ALA A 21 15.04 -58.87 -34.57
CA ALA A 21 14.00 -59.38 -35.47
C ALA A 21 12.67 -59.69 -34.76
N ALA A 22 12.72 -60.10 -33.49
CA ALA A 22 11.53 -60.32 -32.68
C ALA A 22 10.87 -58.99 -32.28
N LEU A 23 11.68 -58.01 -31.87
CA LEU A 23 11.20 -56.66 -31.54
C LEU A 23 10.61 -55.93 -32.75
N ALA A 24 11.24 -56.09 -33.92
CA ALA A 24 10.76 -55.55 -35.19
C ALA A 24 9.34 -56.06 -35.51
N ARG A 25 9.10 -57.37 -35.37
CA ARG A 25 7.77 -57.97 -35.59
C ARG A 25 6.76 -57.53 -34.54
N HIS A 26 7.14 -57.47 -33.27
CA HIS A 26 6.23 -57.12 -32.18
C HIS A 26 5.75 -55.66 -32.25
N HIS A 27 6.64 -54.72 -32.58
CA HIS A 27 6.33 -53.29 -32.61
C HIS A 27 6.01 -52.75 -34.02
N GLY A 28 5.96 -53.61 -35.05
CA GLY A 28 5.70 -53.20 -36.43
C GLY A 28 6.78 -52.29 -37.02
N LEU A 29 8.03 -52.42 -36.56
CA LEU A 29 9.16 -51.60 -36.98
C LEU A 29 10.06 -52.38 -37.95
N GLY A 30 10.67 -51.69 -38.92
CA GLY A 30 11.66 -52.34 -39.79
C GLY A 30 12.94 -52.68 -39.02
N VAL A 31 13.50 -53.87 -39.22
CA VAL A 31 14.72 -54.36 -38.56
C VAL A 31 15.88 -53.36 -38.69
N ARG A 32 16.10 -52.80 -39.89
CA ARG A 32 17.09 -51.74 -40.16
C ARG A 32 16.94 -50.50 -39.30
N THR A 33 15.71 -50.17 -38.87
CA THR A 33 15.45 -49.02 -37.99
C THR A 33 15.96 -49.31 -36.58
N LEU A 34 15.71 -50.51 -36.07
CA LEU A 34 16.20 -50.93 -34.76
C LEU A 34 17.72 -51.13 -34.75
N GLU A 35 18.31 -51.68 -35.82
CA GLU A 35 19.77 -51.76 -35.99
C GLU A 35 20.42 -50.38 -35.96
N ARG A 36 19.82 -49.39 -36.65
CA ARG A 36 20.30 -48.00 -36.64
C ARG A 36 20.16 -47.37 -35.25
N TRP A 37 19.09 -47.63 -34.52
CA TRP A 37 18.94 -47.15 -33.14
C TRP A 37 19.98 -47.80 -32.22
N HIS A 38 20.19 -49.12 -32.36
CA HIS A 38 21.20 -49.85 -31.62
C HIS A 38 22.61 -49.32 -31.89
N ALA A 39 22.97 -49.10 -33.15
CA ALA A 39 24.26 -48.52 -33.52
C ALA A 39 24.46 -47.10 -32.93
N ARG A 40 23.42 -46.25 -32.99
CA ARG A 40 23.46 -44.90 -32.38
C ARG A 40 23.61 -44.96 -30.87
N TYR A 41 22.89 -45.86 -30.21
CA TYR A 41 23.00 -46.09 -28.76
C TYR A 41 24.40 -46.59 -28.38
N ARG A 42 24.99 -47.54 -29.13
CA ARG A 42 26.36 -48.01 -28.87
C ARG A 42 27.41 -46.91 -29.07
N ALA A 43 27.16 -45.95 -29.97
CA ALA A 43 28.09 -44.87 -30.25
C ALA A 43 28.02 -43.69 -29.25
N GLY A 44 26.87 -43.43 -28.63
CA GLY A 44 26.69 -42.23 -27.78
C GLY A 44 25.63 -42.32 -26.70
N GLY A 45 25.25 -43.52 -26.29
CA GLY A 45 24.29 -43.78 -25.22
C GLY A 45 22.87 -43.32 -25.54
N LEU A 46 22.06 -43.17 -24.48
CA LEU A 46 20.67 -42.72 -24.57
C LEU A 46 20.51 -41.36 -25.28
N PRO A 47 21.36 -40.33 -25.06
CA PRO A 47 21.25 -39.04 -25.75
C PRO A 47 21.37 -39.16 -27.27
N ALA A 48 22.14 -40.13 -27.76
CA ALA A 48 22.33 -40.36 -29.18
C ALA A 48 21.10 -40.98 -29.87
N LEU A 49 20.07 -41.43 -29.13
CA LEU A 49 18.79 -41.85 -29.68
C LEU A 49 17.85 -40.68 -30.02
N SER A 50 18.11 -39.48 -29.48
CA SER A 50 17.40 -38.25 -29.82
C SER A 50 17.60 -37.87 -31.29
N ARG A 51 16.59 -37.29 -31.94
CA ARG A 51 16.85 -36.61 -33.23
C ARG A 51 17.74 -35.40 -32.93
N LEU A 52 18.95 -35.37 -33.50
CA LEU A 52 19.76 -34.16 -33.46
C LEU A 52 18.94 -33.04 -34.13
N PRO A 53 18.75 -31.88 -33.48
CA PRO A 53 18.21 -30.72 -34.16
C PRO A 53 19.11 -30.41 -35.37
N ARG A 54 18.52 -29.93 -36.47
CA ARG A 54 19.32 -29.52 -37.62
C ARG A 54 20.28 -28.40 -37.19
N ALA A 55 21.52 -28.45 -37.66
CA ALA A 55 22.56 -27.48 -37.28
C ALA A 55 22.25 -26.03 -37.69
N ASP A 56 21.28 -25.83 -38.59
CA ASP A 56 20.80 -24.54 -39.08
C ASP A 56 19.53 -24.02 -38.38
N ALA A 57 19.03 -24.74 -37.37
CA ALA A 57 17.86 -24.31 -36.60
C ALA A 57 18.21 -23.11 -35.71
N GLY A 58 17.81 -21.91 -36.15
CA GLY A 58 17.91 -20.67 -35.38
C GLY A 58 18.93 -19.65 -35.90
N GLY A 59 19.75 -20.01 -36.91
CA GLY A 59 20.69 -19.07 -37.54
C GLY A 59 20.04 -18.28 -38.67
N HIS A 60 19.71 -17.01 -38.46
CA HIS A 60 19.37 -16.12 -39.57
C HIS A 60 20.63 -15.85 -40.40
N ARG A 61 20.62 -16.17 -41.71
CA ARG A 61 21.68 -15.76 -42.65
C ARG A 61 21.55 -14.27 -43.00
N LEU A 62 21.48 -13.41 -41.99
CA LEU A 62 21.39 -11.97 -42.14
C LEU A 62 22.64 -11.32 -41.52
N PRO A 63 23.11 -10.18 -42.05
CA PRO A 63 24.13 -9.38 -41.39
C PRO A 63 23.74 -9.02 -39.95
N ALA A 64 24.70 -9.01 -39.03
CA ALA A 64 24.45 -8.68 -37.63
C ALA A 64 23.82 -7.27 -37.46
N ASP A 65 24.29 -6.29 -38.24
CA ASP A 65 23.77 -4.92 -38.21
C ASP A 65 22.29 -4.83 -38.62
N LEU A 66 21.87 -5.69 -39.55
CA LEU A 66 20.47 -5.77 -39.96
C LEU A 66 19.60 -6.37 -38.85
N ILE A 67 20.09 -7.37 -38.14
CA ILE A 67 19.40 -7.94 -36.98
C ILE A 67 19.28 -6.87 -35.88
N ALA A 68 20.36 -6.17 -35.56
CA ALA A 68 20.36 -5.09 -34.56
C ALA A 68 19.41 -3.95 -34.93
N LEU A 69 19.29 -3.58 -36.22
CA LEU A 69 18.30 -2.60 -36.68
C LEU A 69 16.86 -3.07 -36.42
N ILE A 70 16.56 -4.34 -36.72
CA ILE A 70 15.22 -4.92 -36.50
C ILE A 70 14.89 -4.94 -35.01
N GLU A 71 15.83 -5.38 -34.18
CA GLU A 71 15.70 -5.43 -32.72
C GLU A 71 15.50 -4.02 -32.14
N GLY A 72 16.33 -3.05 -32.56
CA GLY A 72 16.22 -1.66 -32.13
C GLY A 72 14.86 -1.05 -32.45
N LEU A 73 14.35 -1.27 -33.67
CA LEU A 73 13.00 -0.83 -34.05
C LEU A 73 11.90 -1.52 -33.23
N GLY A 74 12.12 -2.76 -32.80
CA GLY A 74 11.23 -3.52 -31.92
C GLY A 74 11.23 -3.06 -30.45
N LEU A 75 12.26 -2.31 -30.04
CA LEU A 75 12.44 -1.77 -28.68
C LEU A 75 12.11 -0.27 -28.58
N THR A 76 11.90 0.42 -29.71
CA THR A 76 11.50 1.84 -29.73
C THR A 76 10.13 2.06 -29.09
N ARG A 77 9.98 3.17 -28.35
CA ARG A 77 8.73 3.55 -27.67
C ARG A 77 8.09 4.78 -28.34
N PRO A 78 6.82 4.73 -28.77
CA PRO A 78 5.93 3.56 -28.81
C PRO A 78 6.39 2.54 -29.87
N ARG A 79 6.17 1.26 -29.60
CA ARG A 79 6.56 0.19 -30.52
C ARG A 79 5.74 0.24 -31.81
N PRO A 80 6.37 0.41 -32.99
CA PRO A 80 5.65 0.32 -34.25
C PRO A 80 5.11 -1.10 -34.46
N PRO A 81 3.97 -1.27 -35.15
CA PRO A 81 3.48 -2.59 -35.52
C PRO A 81 4.51 -3.31 -36.40
N ILE A 82 4.60 -4.64 -36.30
CA ILE A 82 5.62 -5.45 -37.01
C ILE A 82 5.60 -5.20 -38.52
N ALA A 83 4.42 -4.97 -39.11
CA ALA A 83 4.29 -4.61 -40.52
C ALA A 83 4.92 -3.25 -40.87
N ALA A 84 4.90 -2.27 -39.95
CA ALA A 84 5.60 -1.01 -40.14
C ALA A 84 7.12 -1.20 -40.02
N ILE A 85 7.59 -2.00 -39.06
CA ILE A 85 9.01 -2.34 -38.90
C ILE A 85 9.54 -3.01 -40.17
N HIS A 86 8.82 -4.02 -40.70
CA HIS A 86 9.18 -4.69 -41.95
C HIS A 86 9.29 -3.71 -43.13
N ARG A 87 8.32 -2.80 -43.33
CA ARG A 87 8.38 -1.79 -44.39
C ARG A 87 9.59 -0.86 -44.25
N THR A 88 9.93 -0.46 -43.03
CA THR A 88 11.11 0.38 -42.77
C THR A 88 12.40 -0.39 -43.09
N VAL A 89 12.51 -1.64 -42.67
CA VAL A 89 13.66 -2.50 -42.91
C VAL A 89 13.88 -2.74 -44.42
N VAL A 90 12.81 -2.99 -45.18
CA VAL A 90 12.88 -3.13 -46.66
C VAL A 90 13.45 -1.87 -47.31
N LYS A 91 13.00 -0.68 -46.88
CA LYS A 91 13.52 0.60 -47.40
C LYS A 91 15.00 0.79 -47.09
N VAL A 92 15.45 0.44 -45.88
CA VAL A 92 16.86 0.55 -45.49
C VAL A 92 17.73 -0.44 -46.27
N CYS A 93 17.26 -1.68 -46.48
CA CYS A 93 17.99 -2.68 -47.25
C CYS A 93 18.17 -2.26 -48.72
N ALA A 94 17.17 -1.58 -49.31
CA ALA A 94 17.24 -1.07 -50.67
C ALA A 94 18.34 -0.01 -50.88
N GLY A 95 18.72 0.73 -49.83
CA GLY A 95 19.78 1.75 -49.89
C GLY A 95 21.17 1.25 -49.47
N THR A 96 21.27 0.06 -48.87
CA THR A 96 22.51 -0.45 -48.24
C THR A 96 23.04 -1.73 -48.89
N GLY A 97 22.29 -2.33 -49.82
CA GLY A 97 22.67 -3.58 -50.48
C GLY A 97 22.52 -4.83 -49.60
N TRP A 98 21.90 -4.72 -48.42
CA TRP A 98 21.63 -5.85 -47.54
C TRP A 98 20.54 -6.78 -48.07
N PRO A 99 20.59 -8.09 -47.74
CA PRO A 99 19.54 -9.03 -48.11
C PRO A 99 18.22 -8.62 -47.46
N VAL A 100 17.17 -8.48 -48.26
CA VAL A 100 15.84 -8.07 -47.78
C VAL A 100 15.19 -9.22 -47.00
N PRO A 101 14.95 -9.08 -45.68
CA PRO A 101 14.32 -10.13 -44.90
C PRO A 101 12.82 -10.21 -45.17
N SER A 102 12.27 -11.43 -45.11
CA SER A 102 10.82 -11.62 -45.20
C SER A 102 10.12 -11.13 -43.92
N TYR A 103 8.83 -10.85 -44.01
CA TYR A 103 8.01 -10.51 -42.84
C TYR A 103 8.11 -11.58 -41.74
N GLY A 104 8.13 -12.87 -42.12
CA GLY A 104 8.27 -13.97 -41.18
C GLY A 104 9.58 -13.94 -40.40
N VAL A 105 10.68 -13.56 -41.06
CA VAL A 105 12.00 -13.41 -40.41
C VAL A 105 12.00 -12.21 -39.46
N VAL A 106 11.50 -11.05 -39.89
CA VAL A 106 11.37 -9.87 -39.02
C VAL A 106 10.50 -10.17 -37.80
N ARG A 107 9.36 -10.83 -38.00
CA ARG A 107 8.48 -11.27 -36.90
C ARG A 107 9.23 -12.22 -35.96
N SER A 108 9.95 -13.21 -36.49
CA SER A 108 10.72 -14.18 -35.71
C SER A 108 11.76 -13.50 -34.81
N ILE A 109 12.55 -12.58 -35.36
CA ILE A 109 13.58 -11.82 -34.62
C ILE A 109 12.92 -11.03 -33.48
N ILE A 110 11.84 -10.31 -33.80
CA ILE A 110 11.11 -9.49 -32.84
C ILE A 110 10.45 -10.34 -31.73
N THR A 111 9.96 -11.54 -32.05
CA THR A 111 9.38 -12.46 -31.05
C THR A 111 10.43 -13.22 -30.25
N ALA A 112 11.67 -13.29 -30.75
CA ALA A 112 12.80 -13.92 -30.07
C ALA A 112 13.52 -12.96 -29.13
N LEU A 113 13.22 -11.65 -29.17
CA LEU A 113 13.71 -10.68 -28.21
C LEU A 113 13.42 -11.14 -26.78
N ASP A 114 14.38 -10.92 -25.88
CA ASP A 114 14.22 -11.22 -24.46
C ASP A 114 12.98 -10.49 -23.91
N PRO A 115 12.00 -11.21 -23.33
CA PRO A 115 10.78 -10.59 -22.81
C PRO A 115 11.05 -9.51 -21.76
N GLY A 116 12.11 -9.69 -20.95
CA GLY A 116 12.56 -8.73 -19.97
C GLY A 116 13.05 -7.43 -20.63
N MET A 117 13.93 -7.54 -21.63
CA MET A 117 14.42 -6.41 -22.42
C MET A 117 13.26 -5.62 -23.07
N VAL A 118 12.27 -6.33 -23.63
CA VAL A 118 11.09 -5.70 -24.23
C VAL A 118 10.28 -4.94 -23.19
N THR A 119 10.02 -5.54 -22.03
CA THR A 119 9.33 -4.86 -20.92
C THR A 119 10.11 -3.65 -20.43
N LEU A 120 11.43 -3.76 -20.28
CA LEU A 120 12.27 -2.65 -19.83
C LEU A 120 12.23 -1.47 -20.81
N ALA A 121 12.29 -1.75 -22.12
CA ALA A 121 12.25 -0.72 -23.15
C ALA A 121 10.86 -0.09 -23.34
N LEU A 122 9.80 -0.89 -23.33
CA LEU A 122 8.45 -0.46 -23.71
C LEU A 122 7.52 -0.14 -22.54
N GLU A 123 7.82 -0.64 -21.34
CA GLU A 123 7.03 -0.43 -20.13
C GLU A 123 7.84 0.33 -19.06
N GLY A 124 9.16 0.17 -19.06
CA GLY A 124 10.10 0.90 -18.21
C GLY A 124 10.60 0.07 -17.03
N PRO A 125 11.55 0.62 -16.25
CA PRO A 125 12.19 -0.10 -15.14
C PRO A 125 11.23 -0.61 -14.07
N ALA A 126 10.15 0.13 -13.76
CA ALA A 126 9.19 -0.29 -12.74
C ALA A 126 8.49 -1.61 -13.12
N SER A 127 7.92 -1.70 -14.33
CA SER A 127 7.26 -2.91 -14.82
C SER A 127 8.23 -4.09 -15.00
N TYR A 128 9.47 -3.80 -15.40
CA TYR A 128 10.51 -4.83 -15.47
C TYR A 128 10.76 -5.48 -14.11
N ARG A 129 10.92 -4.66 -13.06
CA ARG A 129 11.12 -5.18 -11.70
C ARG A 129 9.95 -6.03 -11.24
N ASP A 130 8.72 -5.56 -11.44
CA ASP A 130 7.53 -6.29 -11.00
C ASP A 130 7.36 -7.65 -11.71
N LYS A 131 7.78 -7.76 -12.98
CA LYS A 131 7.61 -8.96 -13.80
C LYS A 131 8.80 -9.93 -13.76
N TYR A 132 10.02 -9.42 -13.65
CA TYR A 132 11.25 -10.19 -13.88
C TYR A 132 12.26 -10.16 -12.72
N GLU A 133 12.18 -9.23 -11.77
CA GLU A 133 13.03 -9.31 -10.57
C GLU A 133 12.47 -10.34 -9.57
N LEU A 134 13.36 -11.18 -9.05
CA LEU A 134 13.04 -12.11 -7.97
C LEU A 134 12.65 -11.34 -6.70
N ALA A 135 11.36 -11.36 -6.36
CA ALA A 135 10.87 -10.83 -5.09
C ALA A 135 11.26 -11.78 -3.95
N LEU A 136 12.32 -11.45 -3.21
CA LEU A 136 12.67 -12.16 -1.98
C LEU A 136 11.61 -11.85 -0.91
N ARG A 137 10.65 -12.77 -0.75
CA ARG A 137 9.62 -12.66 0.29
C ARG A 137 10.25 -12.90 1.64
N ARG A 138 10.43 -11.83 2.42
CA ARG A 138 10.84 -11.94 3.82
C ARG A 138 9.61 -12.21 4.68
N THR A 139 9.78 -13.09 5.66
CA THR A 139 8.79 -13.36 6.69
C THR A 139 9.50 -13.30 8.03
N ALA A 140 8.90 -12.62 8.99
CA ALA A 140 9.31 -12.58 10.37
C ALA A 140 9.32 -13.99 10.99
N ASP A 141 10.30 -14.25 11.85
CA ASP A 141 10.55 -15.58 12.39
C ASP A 141 9.48 -16.02 13.42
N HIS A 142 8.82 -15.06 14.08
CA HIS A 142 7.76 -15.33 15.06
C HIS A 142 6.72 -14.20 15.13
N PRO A 143 5.53 -14.46 15.72
CA PRO A 143 4.53 -13.44 15.99
C PRO A 143 5.11 -12.25 16.78
N ASN A 144 4.67 -11.04 16.42
CA ASN A 144 5.13 -9.75 16.94
C ASN A 144 6.62 -9.43 16.74
N ALA A 145 7.40 -10.22 16.00
CA ALA A 145 8.76 -9.82 15.64
C ALA A 145 8.74 -8.58 14.72
N MET A 146 7.78 -8.52 13.80
CA MET A 146 7.61 -7.37 12.91
C MET A 146 6.15 -7.14 12.59
N TRP A 147 5.69 -5.91 12.78
CA TRP A 147 4.40 -5.45 12.28
C TRP A 147 4.59 -4.53 11.07
N GLN A 148 3.72 -4.66 10.07
CA GLN A 148 3.61 -3.73 8.95
C GLN A 148 2.44 -2.80 9.19
N ALA A 149 2.64 -1.48 9.06
CA ALA A 149 1.54 -0.52 9.10
C ALA A 149 1.48 0.33 7.84
N ASP A 150 0.28 0.47 7.29
CA ASP A 150 0.06 1.15 6.02
C ASP A 150 -1.35 1.76 5.92
N HIS A 151 -1.52 2.69 4.99
CA HIS A 151 -2.76 3.41 4.72
C HIS A 151 -3.23 3.20 3.29
N THR A 152 -4.54 3.07 3.09
CA THR A 152 -5.14 3.10 1.75
C THR A 152 -6.40 3.96 1.72
N LEU A 153 -6.62 4.65 0.59
CA LEU A 153 -7.87 5.36 0.34
C LEU A 153 -8.89 4.36 -0.20
N LEU A 154 -9.99 4.15 0.52
CA LEU A 154 -10.97 3.13 0.13
C LEU A 154 -11.79 3.57 -1.08
N ASP A 155 -12.17 2.61 -1.92
CA ASP A 155 -13.03 2.81 -3.09
C ASP A 155 -14.51 2.81 -2.70
N ILE A 156 -14.87 3.54 -1.64
CA ILE A 156 -16.25 3.67 -1.15
C ILE A 156 -16.56 5.12 -0.79
N VAL A 157 -17.78 5.57 -1.08
CA VAL A 157 -18.27 6.91 -0.75
C VAL A 157 -19.24 6.83 0.42
N LEU A 158 -18.91 7.56 1.48
CA LEU A 158 -19.70 7.63 2.71
C LEU A 158 -20.24 9.04 2.95
N ALA A 159 -21.19 9.17 3.88
CA ALA A 159 -21.63 10.47 4.37
C ALA A 159 -20.56 11.05 5.31
N GLY A 160 -19.91 12.13 4.88
CA GLY A 160 -18.94 12.88 5.68
C GLY A 160 -19.59 13.58 6.88
N THR A 161 -18.76 14.02 7.83
CA THR A 161 -19.23 14.68 9.07
C THR A 161 -19.95 16.01 8.82
N ASP A 162 -19.76 16.62 7.65
CA ASP A 162 -20.46 17.83 7.21
C ASP A 162 -21.66 17.53 6.29
N GLY A 163 -22.08 16.27 6.18
CA GLY A 163 -23.16 15.78 5.33
C GLY A 163 -22.77 15.63 3.85
N LYS A 164 -21.53 15.91 3.47
CA LYS A 164 -21.07 15.77 2.09
C LYS A 164 -20.51 14.38 1.83
N PRO A 165 -20.67 13.84 0.61
CA PRO A 165 -20.02 12.60 0.25
C PRO A 165 -18.50 12.71 0.38
N ALA A 166 -17.85 11.71 0.96
CA ALA A 166 -16.41 11.66 1.13
C ALA A 166 -15.90 10.22 1.09
N ARG A 167 -14.66 10.04 0.60
CA ARG A 167 -13.97 8.75 0.64
C ARG A 167 -13.17 8.63 1.94
N PRO A 168 -13.33 7.54 2.70
CA PRO A 168 -12.56 7.30 3.90
C PRO A 168 -11.19 6.67 3.57
N TRP A 169 -10.26 6.84 4.48
CA TRP A 169 -9.00 6.11 4.53
C TRP A 169 -9.10 5.00 5.56
N LEU A 170 -8.33 3.93 5.32
CA LEU A 170 -8.13 2.81 6.23
C LEU A 170 -6.63 2.71 6.55
N THR A 171 -6.29 2.72 7.83
CA THR A 171 -4.97 2.29 8.31
C THR A 171 -5.07 0.89 8.85
N VAL A 172 -4.11 0.03 8.53
CA VAL A 172 -4.03 -1.35 9.03
C VAL A 172 -2.67 -1.58 9.65
N VAL A 173 -2.65 -2.34 10.75
CA VAL A 173 -1.45 -2.90 11.38
C VAL A 173 -1.55 -4.42 11.28
N MET A 174 -0.63 -5.02 10.54
CA MET A 174 -0.57 -6.45 10.25
C MET A 174 0.68 -7.06 10.90
N ASP A 175 0.54 -8.23 11.52
CA ASP A 175 1.68 -9.04 11.94
C ASP A 175 2.30 -9.76 10.73
N ASP A 176 3.60 -9.58 10.50
CA ASP A 176 4.27 -10.07 9.29
C ASP A 176 4.38 -11.60 9.22
N CYS A 177 4.57 -12.25 10.39
CA CYS A 177 4.73 -13.69 10.52
C CYS A 177 3.41 -14.43 10.25
N SER A 178 2.38 -14.06 11.01
CA SER A 178 1.07 -14.71 11.00
C SER A 178 0.08 -14.15 9.98
N ARG A 179 0.39 -13.00 9.35
CA ARG A 179 -0.54 -12.20 8.52
C ARG A 179 -1.78 -11.71 9.26
N ALA A 180 -1.84 -11.88 10.58
CA ALA A 180 -2.99 -11.48 11.35
C ALA A 180 -3.10 -9.96 11.41
N ILE A 181 -4.31 -9.45 11.19
CA ILE A 181 -4.58 -8.02 11.38
C ILE A 181 -4.64 -7.77 12.87
N CYS A 182 -3.68 -7.01 13.39
CA CYS A 182 -3.59 -6.69 14.80
C CYS A 182 -4.47 -5.49 15.15
N GLY A 183 -4.57 -4.49 14.27
CA GLY A 183 -5.43 -3.32 14.49
C GLY A 183 -5.69 -2.57 13.21
N TYR A 184 -6.69 -1.70 13.22
CA TYR A 184 -7.00 -0.79 12.13
C TYR A 184 -7.61 0.51 12.64
N THR A 185 -7.71 1.52 11.77
CA THR A 185 -8.61 2.66 11.99
C THR A 185 -9.17 3.14 10.66
N VAL A 186 -10.46 3.49 10.63
CA VAL A 186 -11.09 4.19 9.51
C VAL A 186 -11.31 5.67 9.84
N PHE A 187 -11.10 6.56 8.88
CA PHE A 187 -11.23 8.00 9.09
C PHE A 187 -11.45 8.77 7.79
N PHE A 188 -11.91 10.03 7.89
CA PHE A 188 -11.88 10.98 6.76
C PHE A 188 -10.76 11.99 6.93
N GLY A 189 -10.25 12.47 5.79
CA GLY A 189 -9.11 13.38 5.71
C GLY A 189 -7.85 12.61 5.33
N ALA A 190 -6.78 13.33 5.01
CA ALA A 190 -5.49 12.69 4.72
C ALA A 190 -5.02 11.87 5.95
N PRO A 191 -4.25 10.79 5.73
CA PRO A 191 -3.52 10.11 6.78
C PRO A 191 -2.73 11.11 7.63
N SER A 192 -2.56 10.75 8.90
CA SER A 192 -1.84 11.56 9.87
C SER A 192 -1.23 10.65 10.93
N THR A 193 -0.19 11.12 11.63
CA THR A 193 0.41 10.39 12.77
C THR A 193 -0.64 9.95 13.79
N MET A 194 -1.71 10.73 13.95
CA MET A 194 -2.80 10.39 14.86
C MET A 194 -3.56 9.14 14.42
N HIS A 195 -3.84 8.98 13.14
CA HIS A 195 -4.53 7.80 12.63
C HIS A 195 -3.66 6.54 12.80
N THR A 196 -2.36 6.66 12.54
CA THR A 196 -1.39 5.59 12.83
C THR A 196 -1.39 5.23 14.31
N ALA A 197 -1.34 6.23 15.20
CA ALA A 197 -1.33 6.02 16.64
C ALA A 197 -2.61 5.33 17.14
N LEU A 198 -3.78 5.65 16.56
CA LEU A 198 -5.04 4.99 16.87
C LEU A 198 -5.04 3.51 16.47
N ALA A 199 -4.58 3.20 15.25
CA ALA A 199 -4.46 1.83 14.79
C ALA A 199 -3.46 1.03 15.65
N LEU A 200 -2.31 1.63 15.98
CA LEU A 200 -1.32 1.03 16.88
C LEU A 200 -1.87 0.82 18.30
N ARG A 201 -2.63 1.77 18.84
CA ARG A 201 -3.24 1.65 20.17
C ARG A 201 -4.22 0.48 20.22
N GLN A 202 -5.06 0.32 19.20
CA GLN A 202 -5.95 -0.85 19.06
C GLN A 202 -5.14 -2.14 18.86
N ALA A 203 -4.05 -2.08 18.08
CA ALA A 203 -3.19 -3.23 17.83
C ALA A 203 -2.49 -3.74 19.08
N ILE A 204 -1.89 -2.85 19.87
CA ILE A 204 -1.10 -3.17 21.06
C ILE A 204 -2.00 -3.65 22.21
N TRP A 205 -3.13 -2.98 22.45
CA TRP A 205 -3.98 -3.30 23.60
C TRP A 205 -4.79 -4.59 23.35
N PRO A 206 -5.02 -5.43 24.39
CA PRO A 206 -5.89 -6.59 24.27
C PRO A 206 -7.33 -6.19 23.89
N LYS A 207 -7.91 -6.91 22.93
CA LYS A 207 -9.32 -6.71 22.52
C LYS A 207 -10.22 -7.48 23.47
N THR A 208 -11.46 -7.00 23.61
CA THR A 208 -12.50 -7.70 24.38
C THR A 208 -13.06 -8.92 23.65
N ASP A 209 -13.04 -8.94 22.32
CA ASP A 209 -13.49 -10.08 21.52
C ASP A 209 -12.41 -11.17 21.47
N PRO A 210 -12.65 -12.37 22.03
CA PRO A 210 -11.67 -13.46 22.04
C PRO A 210 -11.34 -14.01 20.64
N ARG A 211 -12.16 -13.71 19.63
CA ARG A 211 -11.85 -14.02 18.22
C ARG A 211 -10.72 -13.16 17.67
N TRP A 212 -10.33 -12.09 18.39
CA TRP A 212 -9.25 -11.18 18.03
C TRP A 212 -8.17 -11.08 19.13
N PRO A 213 -7.46 -12.19 19.42
CA PRO A 213 -6.50 -12.24 20.54
C PRO A 213 -5.19 -11.49 20.28
N MET A 214 -4.90 -11.16 19.01
CA MET A 214 -3.66 -10.50 18.60
C MET A 214 -3.46 -9.21 19.38
N CYS A 215 -2.37 -9.09 20.13
CA CYS A 215 -2.02 -7.91 20.91
C CYS A 215 -0.53 -7.86 21.21
N GLY A 216 -0.07 -6.81 21.89
CA GLY A 216 1.30 -6.69 22.36
C GLY A 216 2.14 -5.64 21.63
N ILE A 217 3.36 -5.45 22.12
CA ILE A 217 4.33 -4.50 21.59
C ILE A 217 5.30 -5.27 20.66
N PRO A 218 5.34 -4.94 19.36
CA PRO A 218 6.21 -5.64 18.42
C PRO A 218 7.68 -5.30 18.66
N GLU A 219 8.60 -6.13 18.17
CA GLU A 219 10.04 -5.80 18.21
C GLU A 219 10.39 -4.77 17.14
N ALA A 220 9.77 -4.86 15.97
CA ALA A 220 9.95 -3.91 14.89
C ALA A 220 8.62 -3.46 14.27
N LEU A 221 8.56 -2.20 13.88
CA LEU A 221 7.46 -1.63 13.13
C LEU A 221 7.98 -1.17 11.75
N TYR A 222 7.49 -1.82 10.69
CA TYR A 222 7.82 -1.54 9.31
C TYR A 222 6.77 -0.63 8.68
N VAL A 223 7.18 0.56 8.26
CA VAL A 223 6.30 1.63 7.75
C VAL A 223 6.91 2.32 6.53
N ASP A 224 6.07 3.03 5.77
CA ASP A 224 6.54 3.87 4.67
C ASP A 224 7.20 5.17 5.16
N HIS A 225 7.95 5.86 4.31
CA HIS A 225 8.47 7.21 4.51
C HIS A 225 7.39 8.31 4.41
N GLY A 226 6.11 7.98 4.63
CA GLY A 226 5.05 8.99 4.72
C GLY A 226 5.37 10.03 5.78
N SER A 227 4.93 11.28 5.59
CA SER A 227 5.15 12.37 6.57
C SER A 227 4.65 12.02 7.98
N ASP A 228 3.66 11.14 8.06
CA ASP A 228 3.03 10.71 9.30
C ASP A 228 3.90 9.73 10.09
N PHE A 229 4.66 8.91 9.36
CA PHE A 229 5.55 7.88 9.88
C PHE A 229 6.98 8.36 10.12
N THR A 230 7.36 9.49 9.53
CA THR A 230 8.64 10.18 9.73
C THR A 230 8.57 11.26 10.80
N SER A 231 7.45 11.38 11.51
CA SER A 231 7.25 12.37 12.57
C SER A 231 8.10 12.08 13.81
N ASP A 232 8.62 13.13 14.45
CA ASP A 232 9.35 13.04 15.72
C ASP A 232 8.52 12.35 16.82
N GLN A 233 7.19 12.52 16.77
CA GLN A 233 6.28 11.89 17.72
C GLN A 233 6.32 10.36 17.61
N LEU A 234 6.16 9.81 16.39
CA LEU A 234 6.19 8.35 16.22
C LEU A 234 7.57 7.77 16.57
N ALA A 235 8.66 8.48 16.22
CA ALA A 235 10.01 8.07 16.56
C ALA A 235 10.22 8.01 18.09
N ARG A 236 9.77 9.02 18.83
CA ARG A 236 9.83 9.03 20.31
C ARG A 236 8.98 7.92 20.92
N THR A 237 7.73 7.77 20.48
CA THR A 237 6.86 6.70 20.97
C THR A 237 7.43 5.32 20.69
N ALA A 238 8.07 5.11 19.53
CA ALA A 238 8.74 3.85 19.21
C ALA A 238 9.92 3.58 20.17
N VAL A 239 10.71 4.60 20.52
CA VAL A 239 11.78 4.48 21.52
C VAL A 239 11.22 4.12 22.90
N ASP A 240 10.18 4.83 23.35
CA ASP A 240 9.55 4.63 24.66
C ASP A 240 8.89 3.25 24.79
N LEU A 241 8.33 2.72 23.69
CA LEU A 241 7.77 1.36 23.62
C LEU A 241 8.84 0.29 23.34
N HIS A 242 10.10 0.66 23.15
CA HIS A 242 11.18 -0.24 22.74
C HIS A 242 10.84 -1.03 21.47
N VAL A 243 10.37 -0.30 20.45
CA VAL A 243 10.04 -0.79 19.10
C VAL A 243 11.06 -0.23 18.12
N ARG A 244 11.71 -1.10 17.34
CA ARG A 244 12.59 -0.68 16.26
C ARG A 244 11.77 -0.20 15.06
N LEU A 245 11.84 1.09 14.76
CA LEU A 245 11.19 1.65 13.58
C LEU A 245 12.04 1.36 12.34
N ILE A 246 11.45 0.72 11.33
CA ILE A 246 12.08 0.42 10.04
C ILE A 246 11.28 1.11 8.94
N HIS A 247 11.96 1.89 8.10
CA HIS A 247 11.33 2.54 6.96
C HIS A 247 11.66 1.81 5.66
N SER A 248 10.65 1.62 4.80
CA SER A 248 10.86 1.03 3.48
C SER A 248 11.76 1.92 2.61
N ALA A 249 12.81 1.38 1.99
CA ALA A 249 13.70 2.19 1.14
C ALA A 249 12.90 2.95 0.05
N VAL A 250 13.22 4.23 -0.13
CA VAL A 250 12.55 5.09 -1.12
C VAL A 250 12.62 4.42 -2.50
N ALA A 251 11.46 4.31 -3.17
CA ALA A 251 11.30 3.68 -4.49
C ALA A 251 11.61 2.16 -4.57
N ARG A 252 11.59 1.43 -3.44
CA ARG A 252 11.67 -0.05 -3.40
C ARG A 252 10.51 -0.66 -2.60
N PRO A 253 9.37 -0.99 -3.25
CA PRO A 253 8.15 -1.47 -2.57
C PRO A 253 8.21 -2.93 -2.08
N GLN A 254 9.34 -3.64 -2.26
CA GLN A 254 9.45 -5.10 -2.15
C GLN A 254 9.11 -5.71 -0.77
N GLY A 255 8.89 -4.91 0.28
CA GLY A 255 8.48 -5.39 1.62
C GLY A 255 6.99 -5.32 1.96
N ARG A 256 6.16 -4.60 1.18
CA ARG A 256 4.75 -4.27 1.55
C ARG A 256 3.68 -5.14 0.90
N GLY A 257 4.08 -6.11 0.08
CA GLY A 257 3.15 -6.93 -0.68
C GLY A 257 2.14 -7.73 0.16
N LYS A 258 2.37 -7.91 1.47
CA LYS A 258 1.42 -8.58 2.37
C LYS A 258 0.24 -7.65 2.73
N VAL A 259 0.52 -6.44 3.21
CA VAL A 259 -0.53 -5.46 3.55
C VAL A 259 -1.25 -4.93 2.29
N GLU A 260 -0.52 -4.72 1.19
CA GLU A 260 -1.12 -4.35 -0.10
C GLU A 260 -2.10 -5.41 -0.62
N ARG A 261 -1.74 -6.70 -0.49
CA ARG A 261 -2.65 -7.80 -0.83
C ARG A 261 -3.89 -7.78 0.04
N PHE A 262 -3.76 -7.53 1.33
CA PHE A 262 -4.91 -7.40 2.23
C PHE A 262 -5.83 -6.24 1.83
N PHE A 263 -5.29 -5.08 1.45
CA PHE A 263 -6.11 -3.99 0.91
C PHE A 263 -6.85 -4.38 -0.37
N GLY A 264 -6.20 -5.14 -1.26
CA GLY A 264 -6.85 -5.76 -2.40
C GLY A 264 -8.04 -6.64 -1.99
N THR A 265 -7.85 -7.50 -0.98
CA THR A 265 -8.90 -8.36 -0.42
C THR A 265 -10.05 -7.56 0.18
N VAL A 266 -9.77 -6.49 0.95
CA VAL A 266 -10.79 -5.58 1.47
C VAL A 266 -11.60 -4.96 0.32
N ASN A 267 -10.92 -4.52 -0.75
CA ASN A 267 -11.60 -3.93 -1.89
C ASN A 267 -12.51 -4.95 -2.60
N THR A 268 -12.01 -6.16 -2.86
CA THR A 268 -12.74 -7.16 -3.64
C THR A 268 -13.83 -7.91 -2.87
N GLU A 269 -13.61 -8.19 -1.58
CA GLU A 269 -14.51 -9.03 -0.77
C GLU A 269 -15.45 -8.21 0.13
N LEU A 270 -14.95 -7.13 0.75
CA LEU A 270 -15.78 -6.29 1.64
C LEU A 270 -16.47 -5.17 0.87
N LEU A 271 -15.69 -4.28 0.24
CA LEU A 271 -16.26 -3.04 -0.30
C LEU A 271 -17.28 -3.30 -1.41
N THR A 272 -17.07 -4.32 -2.25
CA THR A 272 -18.03 -4.73 -3.30
C THR A 272 -19.43 -5.06 -2.78
N THR A 273 -19.55 -5.47 -1.52
CA THR A 273 -20.83 -5.82 -0.88
C THR A 273 -21.53 -4.63 -0.23
N LEU A 274 -20.80 -3.52 0.00
CA LEU A 274 -21.31 -2.35 0.70
C LEU A 274 -21.90 -1.30 -0.26
N PRO A 275 -23.02 -0.65 0.10
CA PRO A 275 -23.53 0.47 -0.67
C PRO A 275 -22.55 1.66 -0.66
N GLY A 276 -22.42 2.32 -1.81
CA GLY A 276 -21.48 3.43 -2.00
C GLY A 276 -20.12 3.03 -2.61
N HIS A 277 -19.89 1.74 -2.89
CA HIS A 277 -18.68 1.26 -3.56
C HIS A 277 -18.54 1.84 -4.97
N LEU A 278 -17.33 2.31 -5.29
CA LEU A 278 -16.98 2.90 -6.57
C LEU A 278 -16.65 1.80 -7.58
N ARG A 279 -17.44 1.70 -8.65
CA ARG A 279 -17.09 0.86 -9.80
C ARG A 279 -16.08 1.60 -10.68
N SER A 280 -15.03 0.90 -11.11
CA SER A 280 -14.03 1.47 -12.02
C SER A 280 -14.72 2.07 -13.26
N GLY A 281 -14.47 3.36 -13.52
CA GLY A 281 -14.99 4.09 -14.68
C GLY A 281 -16.27 4.91 -14.47
N GLY A 282 -16.81 4.98 -13.25
CA GLY A 282 -17.96 5.86 -12.96
C GLY A 282 -17.54 7.31 -12.67
N GLU A 283 -17.93 8.26 -13.54
CA GLU A 283 -17.67 9.70 -13.33
C GLU A 283 -18.47 10.31 -12.17
N ARG A 284 -19.57 9.67 -11.75
CA ARG A 284 -20.47 10.22 -10.71
C ARG A 284 -20.43 9.39 -9.43
N TRP A 285 -20.20 10.07 -8.32
CA TRP A 285 -20.26 9.45 -7.00
C TRP A 285 -21.67 8.96 -6.68
N PRO A 286 -21.82 7.75 -6.13
CA PRO A 286 -23.09 7.26 -5.65
C PRO A 286 -23.57 8.09 -4.46
N THR A 287 -24.89 8.10 -4.23
CA THR A 287 -25.46 8.73 -3.04
C THR A 287 -24.95 7.99 -1.80
N PRO A 288 -24.31 8.70 -0.84
CA PRO A 288 -23.79 8.05 0.36
C PRO A 288 -24.92 7.51 1.22
N ALA A 289 -24.87 6.21 1.53
CA ALA A 289 -25.86 5.52 2.35
C ALA A 289 -25.31 5.09 3.72
N LEU A 290 -23.99 5.05 3.88
CA LEU A 290 -23.31 4.61 5.09
C LEU A 290 -22.58 5.76 5.77
N SER A 291 -22.56 5.72 7.10
CA SER A 291 -21.71 6.56 7.93
C SER A 291 -20.33 5.94 8.11
N LEU A 292 -19.40 6.70 8.70
CA LEU A 292 -18.09 6.17 9.08
C LEU A 292 -18.19 5.06 10.13
N ALA A 293 -19.17 5.13 11.03
CA ALA A 293 -19.39 4.11 12.07
C ALA A 293 -19.89 2.79 11.46
N ASP A 294 -20.75 2.86 10.44
CA ASP A 294 -21.22 1.65 9.73
C ASP A 294 -20.06 0.97 9.01
N LEU A 295 -19.18 1.75 8.38
CA LEU A 295 -17.96 1.21 7.77
C LEU A 295 -17.03 0.61 8.82
N ASP A 296 -16.83 1.28 9.97
CA ASP A 296 -15.98 0.78 11.05
C ASP A 296 -16.47 -0.60 11.55
N ALA A 297 -17.78 -0.75 11.77
CA ALA A 297 -18.38 -2.02 12.15
C ALA A 297 -18.22 -3.10 11.06
N ALA A 298 -18.40 -2.75 9.79
CA ALA A 298 -18.24 -3.67 8.66
C ALA A 298 -16.78 -4.14 8.51
N VAL A 299 -15.81 -3.23 8.64
CA VAL A 299 -14.38 -3.55 8.63
C VAL A 299 -14.02 -4.44 9.84
N GLY A 300 -14.55 -4.14 11.02
CA GLY A 300 -14.34 -4.95 12.21
C GLY A 300 -14.82 -6.39 12.04
N ALA A 301 -16.04 -6.58 11.53
CA ALA A 301 -16.59 -7.91 11.23
C ALA A 301 -15.74 -8.65 10.18
N PHE A 302 -15.31 -7.95 9.12
CA PHE A 302 -14.45 -8.52 8.08
C PHE A 302 -13.08 -8.93 8.62
N VAL A 303 -12.47 -8.14 9.51
CA VAL A 303 -11.19 -8.47 10.14
C VAL A 303 -11.29 -9.74 10.99
N LEU A 304 -12.39 -9.92 11.72
CA LEU A 304 -12.63 -11.13 12.50
C LEU A 304 -12.76 -12.37 11.60
N ASP A 305 -13.48 -12.25 10.48
CA ASP A 305 -13.59 -13.33 9.49
C ASP A 305 -12.25 -13.64 8.82
N TYR A 306 -11.55 -12.62 8.32
CA TYR A 306 -10.23 -12.75 7.70
C TYR A 306 -9.22 -13.44 8.64
N ASN A 307 -9.17 -13.03 9.91
CA ASN A 307 -8.27 -13.64 10.88
C ASN A 307 -8.69 -15.07 11.25
N GLY A 308 -9.97 -15.43 11.11
CA GLY A 308 -10.52 -16.74 11.44
C GLY A 308 -10.50 -17.76 10.30
N ARG A 309 -10.40 -17.33 9.05
CA ARG A 309 -10.42 -18.20 7.86
C ARG A 309 -9.03 -18.67 7.46
N ALA A 310 -8.93 -19.84 6.83
CA ALA A 310 -7.66 -20.36 6.32
C ALA A 310 -7.05 -19.41 5.28
N HIS A 311 -5.78 -19.06 5.46
CA HIS A 311 -5.03 -18.22 4.53
C HIS A 311 -4.23 -19.10 3.56
N SER A 312 -4.40 -18.89 2.24
CA SER A 312 -3.79 -19.74 1.19
C SER A 312 -2.27 -19.91 1.32
N GLU A 313 -1.55 -18.83 1.63
CA GLU A 313 -0.08 -18.89 1.81
C GLU A 313 0.38 -19.47 3.16
N LEU A 314 -0.50 -19.56 4.18
CA LEU A 314 -0.14 -20.12 5.49
C LEU A 314 -0.65 -21.56 5.67
N GLY A 315 -1.68 -21.97 4.94
CA GLY A 315 -2.41 -23.22 5.15
C GLY A 315 -3.31 -23.23 6.38
N VAL A 316 -3.11 -22.29 7.32
CA VAL A 316 -3.89 -22.12 8.55
C VAL A 316 -4.50 -20.72 8.63
N ALA A 317 -5.39 -20.50 9.60
CA ALA A 317 -5.95 -19.18 9.86
C ALA A 317 -4.91 -18.23 10.45
N PRO A 318 -4.90 -16.92 10.09
CA PRO A 318 -3.96 -15.96 10.65
C PRO A 318 -3.98 -15.91 12.19
N ARG A 319 -5.16 -16.00 12.80
CA ARG A 319 -5.31 -16.12 14.26
C ARG A 319 -4.57 -17.33 14.82
N SER A 320 -4.73 -18.50 14.19
CA SER A 320 -4.07 -19.72 14.63
C SER A 320 -2.54 -19.65 14.45
N ALA A 321 -2.06 -19.04 13.36
CA ALA A 321 -0.64 -18.80 13.15
C ALA A 321 -0.05 -17.84 14.18
N TRP A 322 -0.82 -16.83 14.62
CA TRP A 322 -0.36 -15.88 15.65
C TRP A 322 -0.33 -16.51 17.06
N ILE A 323 -1.32 -17.35 17.38
CA ILE A 323 -1.34 -18.09 18.65
C ILE A 323 -0.20 -19.11 18.69
N ALA A 324 0.05 -19.80 17.56
CA ALA A 324 1.01 -20.90 17.44
C ALA A 324 0.84 -21.92 18.58
N ASP A 325 1.91 -22.25 19.30
CA ASP A 325 1.88 -23.16 20.46
C ASP A 325 1.57 -22.44 21.78
N GLY A 326 1.19 -21.17 21.73
CA GLY A 326 0.96 -20.31 22.89
C GLY A 326 2.23 -19.58 23.34
N TRP A 327 2.11 -18.26 23.50
CA TRP A 327 3.21 -17.40 23.93
C TRP A 327 2.66 -16.16 24.65
N LEU A 328 3.52 -15.43 25.36
CA LEU A 328 3.13 -14.25 26.13
C LEU A 328 3.58 -12.95 25.43
N PRO A 329 2.65 -12.15 24.88
CA PRO A 329 2.98 -10.86 24.28
C PRO A 329 3.43 -9.86 25.33
N ARG A 330 4.45 -9.05 25.00
CA ARG A 330 4.83 -7.88 25.80
C ARG A 330 3.69 -6.87 25.76
N LEU A 331 3.18 -6.46 26.91
CA LEU A 331 2.08 -5.49 27.01
C LEU A 331 2.55 -4.25 27.78
N PRO A 332 1.97 -3.07 27.49
CA PRO A 332 2.14 -1.92 28.35
C PRO A 332 1.44 -2.15 29.69
N ASP A 333 1.97 -1.58 30.77
CA ASP A 333 1.47 -1.80 32.14
C ASP A 333 0.00 -1.37 32.31
N THR A 334 -0.39 -0.28 31.65
CA THR A 334 -1.76 0.25 31.71
C THR A 334 -2.17 0.86 30.38
N LEU A 335 -3.48 0.88 30.14
CA LEU A 335 -4.05 1.59 28.99
C LEU A 335 -3.67 3.08 29.07
N GLN A 336 -3.73 3.68 30.26
CA GLN A 336 -3.41 5.11 30.45
C GLN A 336 -1.97 5.48 30.05
N ALA A 337 -1.01 4.57 30.28
CA ALA A 337 0.37 4.71 29.86
C ALA A 337 0.48 4.62 28.33
N LEU A 338 -0.17 3.62 27.70
CA LEU A 338 -0.20 3.48 26.25
C LEU A 338 -0.78 4.72 25.57
N ASP A 339 -1.84 5.26 26.14
CA ASP A 339 -2.53 6.45 25.66
C ASP A 339 -1.65 7.69 25.76
N GLY A 340 -0.91 7.78 26.88
CA GLY A 340 0.08 8.83 27.12
C GLY A 340 1.28 8.79 26.16
N LEU A 341 1.54 7.64 25.53
CA LEU A 341 2.61 7.47 24.56
C LEU A 341 2.12 7.70 23.12
N LEU A 342 0.95 7.17 22.77
CA LEU A 342 0.45 7.16 21.39
C LEU A 342 -0.43 8.36 21.04
N LEU A 343 -1.36 8.74 21.92
CA LEU A 343 -2.47 9.63 21.54
C LEU A 343 -2.30 11.06 22.02
N THR A 344 -1.23 11.38 22.73
CA THR A 344 -1.03 12.73 23.25
C THR A 344 -0.35 13.63 22.23
N VAL A 345 -1.09 14.59 21.69
CA VAL A 345 -0.49 15.67 20.89
C VAL A 345 0.05 16.73 21.84
N ALA A 346 1.36 16.98 21.79
CA ALA A 346 1.98 18.07 22.54
C ALA A 346 1.64 19.44 21.91
N ARG A 347 1.14 20.37 22.72
CA ARG A 347 0.95 21.78 22.35
C ARG A 347 1.39 22.68 23.49
N SER A 348 2.16 23.72 23.20
CA SER A 348 2.48 24.74 24.20
C SER A 348 1.29 25.68 24.40
N ARG A 349 0.88 25.90 25.65
CA ARG A 349 -0.17 26.83 26.06
C ARG A 349 0.22 27.56 27.34
N THR A 350 -0.20 28.80 27.47
CA THR A 350 0.01 29.58 28.69
C THR A 350 -1.13 29.35 29.66
N VAL A 351 -0.81 29.09 30.93
CA VAL A 351 -1.80 29.02 32.00
C VAL A 351 -2.32 30.42 32.29
N ARG A 352 -3.63 30.64 32.16
CA ARG A 352 -4.28 31.90 32.53
C ARG A 352 -4.89 31.80 33.93
N ARG A 353 -5.34 32.93 34.48
CA ARG A 353 -5.97 32.99 35.82
C ARG A 353 -7.23 32.13 35.92
N ASP A 354 -7.93 31.96 34.80
CA ASP A 354 -9.18 31.21 34.66
C ASP A 354 -8.99 29.80 34.06
N GLY A 355 -7.74 29.36 33.90
CA GLY A 355 -7.36 28.04 33.40
C GLY A 355 -6.61 28.06 32.07
N ILE A 356 -6.54 26.92 31.40
CA ILE A 356 -5.91 26.77 30.09
C ILE A 356 -6.99 26.82 29.01
N HIS A 357 -6.76 27.60 27.96
CA HIS A 357 -7.68 27.69 26.82
C HIS A 357 -7.16 26.89 25.64
N PHE A 358 -7.95 25.92 25.18
CA PHE A 358 -7.60 25.12 24.01
C PHE A 358 -8.85 24.69 23.23
N GLN A 359 -8.82 24.84 21.91
CA GLN A 359 -9.94 24.55 21.00
C GLN A 359 -11.29 25.20 21.37
N GLY A 360 -11.28 26.30 22.14
CA GLY A 360 -12.50 26.99 22.58
C GLY A 360 -13.12 26.42 23.85
N MET A 361 -12.47 25.43 24.47
CA MET A 361 -12.77 24.86 25.78
C MET A 361 -11.83 25.45 26.83
N ARG A 362 -12.25 25.38 28.09
CA ARG A 362 -11.54 25.96 29.23
C ARG A 362 -11.28 24.89 30.29
N TYR A 363 -10.01 24.54 30.43
CA TYR A 363 -9.56 23.46 31.29
C TYR A 363 -9.05 24.02 32.61
N VAL A 364 -9.54 23.45 33.70
CA VAL A 364 -9.16 23.86 35.06
C VAL A 364 -8.64 22.67 35.87
N SER A 365 -7.72 22.96 36.76
CA SER A 365 -7.29 22.07 37.82
C SER A 365 -6.70 22.92 38.95
N PRO A 366 -6.96 22.61 40.24
CA PRO A 366 -6.45 23.41 41.36
C PRO A 366 -4.93 23.58 41.35
N THR A 367 -4.20 22.56 40.86
CA THR A 367 -2.74 22.53 40.72
C THR A 367 -2.19 23.55 39.72
N LEU A 368 -3.02 24.11 38.83
CA LEU A 368 -2.60 25.12 37.85
C LEU A 368 -2.35 26.50 38.46
N ALA A 369 -2.86 26.78 39.67
CA ALA A 369 -2.73 28.08 40.31
C ALA A 369 -1.26 28.54 40.48
N GLY A 370 -0.35 27.60 40.77
CA GLY A 370 1.08 27.87 40.91
C GLY A 370 1.82 28.14 39.59
N PHE A 371 1.17 27.93 38.45
CA PHE A 371 1.77 28.01 37.12
C PHE A 371 1.16 29.14 36.27
N VAL A 372 0.30 29.98 36.83
CA VAL A 372 -0.34 31.10 36.13
C VAL A 372 0.72 32.02 35.51
N GLY A 373 0.57 32.32 34.21
CA GLY A 373 1.49 33.12 33.42
C GLY A 373 2.64 32.34 32.78
N ARG A 374 2.83 31.06 33.12
CA ARG A 374 3.90 30.22 32.57
C ARG A 374 3.42 29.43 31.34
N PRO A 375 4.29 29.22 30.34
CA PRO A 375 4.03 28.26 29.27
C PRO A 375 4.14 26.84 29.83
N VAL A 376 3.16 26.00 29.50
CA VAL A 376 3.11 24.58 29.82
C VAL A 376 2.83 23.79 28.55
N VAL A 377 3.29 22.54 28.51
CA VAL A 377 2.98 21.62 27.41
C VAL A 377 1.72 20.86 27.78
N ILE A 378 0.67 21.00 26.97
CA ILE A 378 -0.53 20.18 27.10
C ILE A 378 -0.45 18.98 26.17
N ARG A 379 -0.94 17.85 26.65
CA ARG A 379 -1.02 16.57 25.97
C ARG A 379 -2.48 16.11 26.07
N TYR A 380 -3.13 15.84 24.94
CA TYR A 380 -4.56 15.51 24.91
C TYR A 380 -4.82 14.40 23.88
N ASP A 381 -5.84 13.58 24.11
CA ASP A 381 -6.33 12.60 23.14
C ASP A 381 -7.29 13.32 22.15
N PRO A 382 -7.02 13.33 20.84
CA PRO A 382 -7.93 13.97 19.87
C PRO A 382 -9.33 13.35 19.79
N ARG A 383 -9.51 12.10 20.27
CA ARG A 383 -10.84 11.45 20.36
C ARG A 383 -11.66 11.98 21.52
N ASP A 384 -10.99 12.44 22.57
CA ASP A 384 -11.62 12.97 23.76
C ASP A 384 -10.81 14.17 24.25
N ILE A 385 -11.22 15.36 23.82
CA ILE A 385 -10.59 16.60 24.25
C ILE A 385 -11.18 17.13 25.55
N THR A 386 -12.05 16.41 26.26
CA THR A 386 -12.64 16.93 27.51
C THR A 386 -11.67 16.96 28.67
N GLU A 387 -10.61 16.15 28.59
CA GLU A 387 -9.47 16.21 29.50
C GLU A 387 -8.16 16.51 28.77
N ILE A 388 -7.29 17.26 29.43
CA ILE A 388 -5.92 17.50 28.99
C ILE A 388 -4.94 17.19 30.11
N ARG A 389 -3.81 16.59 29.77
CA ARG A 389 -2.67 16.37 30.67
C ARG A 389 -1.70 17.53 30.52
N VAL A 390 -1.30 18.13 31.62
CA VAL A 390 -0.43 19.32 31.64
C VAL A 390 0.96 18.93 32.13
N PHE A 391 1.98 19.36 31.42
CA PHE A 391 3.39 19.09 31.68
C PHE A 391 4.18 20.39 31.74
N ASP A 392 5.19 20.43 32.60
CA ASP A 392 6.19 21.50 32.67
C ASP A 392 7.57 20.85 32.63
N HIS A 393 8.41 21.23 31.66
CA HIS A 393 9.74 20.63 31.44
C HIS A 393 9.71 19.08 31.43
N ASP A 394 8.75 18.50 30.68
CA ASP A 394 8.47 17.05 30.59
C ASP A 394 8.06 16.35 31.88
N ARG A 395 7.87 17.09 32.98
CA ARG A 395 7.28 16.58 34.23
C ARG A 395 5.76 16.74 34.21
N PHE A 396 5.04 15.66 34.49
CA PHE A 396 3.58 15.71 34.64
C PHE A 396 3.19 16.57 35.84
N LEU A 397 2.32 17.57 35.60
CA LEU A 397 1.77 18.44 36.65
C LEU A 397 0.42 17.93 37.13
N CYS A 398 -0.55 17.83 36.21
CA CYS A 398 -1.91 17.43 36.54
C CYS A 398 -2.74 17.12 35.28
N THR A 399 -3.88 16.45 35.49
CA THR A 399 -4.99 16.41 34.52
C THR A 399 -5.90 17.60 34.78
N ALA A 400 -6.21 18.35 33.72
CA ALA A 400 -7.16 19.46 33.74
C ALA A 400 -8.37 19.10 32.87
N VAL A 401 -9.56 19.39 33.38
CA VAL A 401 -10.84 19.00 32.78
C VAL A 401 -11.60 20.24 32.32
N ASP A 402 -12.33 20.11 31.21
CA ASP A 402 -13.18 21.19 30.70
C ASP A 402 -14.34 21.46 31.65
N GLN A 403 -14.54 22.73 32.05
CA GLN A 403 -15.58 23.09 33.03
C GLN A 403 -17.01 22.87 32.53
N ASP A 404 -17.23 22.90 31.21
CA ASP A 404 -18.57 22.94 30.64
C ASP A 404 -19.08 21.55 30.18
N HIS A 405 -18.19 20.57 30.01
CA HIS A 405 -18.52 19.26 29.41
C HIS A 405 -18.00 18.03 30.19
N HIS A 406 -17.93 18.11 31.53
CA HIS A 406 -17.39 17.06 32.41
C HIS A 406 -17.96 15.63 32.24
N ALA A 407 -19.08 15.43 31.52
CA ALA A 407 -19.78 14.14 31.39
C ALA A 407 -19.97 13.65 29.93
N GLN A 408 -19.37 14.29 28.93
CA GLN A 408 -19.54 13.92 27.51
C GLN A 408 -18.17 13.71 26.85
N GLN A 409 -18.00 12.67 26.04
CA GLN A 409 -16.81 12.53 25.20
C GLN A 409 -16.98 13.37 23.94
N ILE A 410 -16.05 14.28 23.67
CA ILE A 410 -16.10 15.19 22.51
C ILE A 410 -14.79 15.06 21.74
N SER A 411 -14.88 14.73 20.45
CA SER A 411 -13.69 14.66 19.60
C SER A 411 -13.30 16.04 19.06
N LEU A 412 -12.00 16.23 18.78
CA LEU A 412 -11.47 17.45 18.16
C LEU A 412 -12.13 17.74 16.79
N LYS A 413 -12.51 16.70 16.06
CA LYS A 413 -13.16 16.81 14.75
C LYS A 413 -14.59 17.31 14.86
N ASP A 414 -15.33 16.90 15.89
CA ASP A 414 -16.69 17.37 16.14
C ASP A 414 -16.68 18.86 16.47
N VAL A 415 -15.74 19.30 17.32
CA VAL A 415 -15.55 20.72 17.62
C VAL A 415 -15.20 21.53 16.38
N GLN A 416 -14.29 21.04 15.54
CA GLN A 416 -13.96 21.71 14.27
C GLN A 416 -15.16 21.77 13.33
N THR A 417 -15.95 20.71 13.25
CA THR A 417 -17.15 20.61 12.41
C THR A 417 -18.22 21.59 12.88
N ALA A 418 -18.52 21.62 14.19
CA ALA A 418 -19.45 22.56 14.81
C ALA A 418 -19.02 24.02 14.60
N ARG A 419 -17.72 24.32 14.78
CA ARG A 419 -17.15 25.66 14.51
C ARG A 419 -17.31 26.07 13.06
N ASN A 420 -17.00 25.16 12.13
CA ASN A 420 -17.17 25.41 10.71
C ASN A 420 -18.64 25.62 10.32
N ALA A 421 -19.56 24.84 10.90
CA ALA A 421 -20.99 25.02 10.73
C ALA A 421 -21.45 26.40 11.23
N ARG A 422 -21.07 26.80 12.45
CA ARG A 422 -21.38 28.13 13.01
C ARG A 422 -20.81 29.27 12.16
N ARG A 423 -19.55 29.15 11.72
CA ARG A 423 -18.91 30.14 10.82
C ARG A 423 -19.66 30.27 9.50
N ARG A 424 -20.15 29.16 8.93
CA ARG A 424 -20.99 29.18 7.72
C ARG A 424 -22.35 29.82 7.96
N ALA A 425 -22.99 29.56 9.10
CA ALA A 425 -24.25 30.18 9.48
C ALA A 425 -24.11 31.70 9.68
N LEU A 426 -23.07 32.14 10.39
CA LEU A 426 -22.76 33.56 10.58
C LEU A 426 -22.45 34.25 9.25
N ARG A 427 -21.68 33.62 8.35
CA ARG A 427 -21.45 34.17 7.01
C ARG A 427 -22.75 34.32 6.21
N ARG A 428 -23.65 33.34 6.29
CA ARG A 428 -24.98 33.44 5.66
C ARG A 428 -25.78 34.61 6.23
N ALA A 429 -25.89 34.71 7.56
CA ALA A 429 -26.62 35.80 8.22
C ALA A 429 -26.00 37.18 7.93
N ILE A 430 -24.66 37.28 7.84
CA ILE A 430 -23.97 38.50 7.42
C ILE A 430 -24.33 38.84 5.98
N ASN A 431 -24.25 37.87 5.06
CA ASN A 431 -24.58 38.09 3.65
C ASN A 431 -26.05 38.47 3.45
N GLU A 432 -26.98 37.86 4.19
CA GLU A 432 -28.40 38.21 4.19
C GLU A 432 -28.61 39.66 4.66
N ARG A 433 -27.96 40.07 5.76
CA ARG A 433 -28.04 41.45 6.27
C ARG A 433 -27.40 42.46 5.31
N ILE A 434 -26.27 42.11 4.68
CA ILE A 434 -25.64 42.93 3.63
C ILE A 434 -26.56 43.05 2.42
N ALA A 435 -27.23 41.98 2.01
CA ALA A 435 -28.19 41.99 0.91
C ALA A 435 -29.41 42.87 1.21
N VAL A 436 -29.91 42.86 2.45
CA VAL A 436 -30.98 43.77 2.90
C VAL A 436 -30.53 45.23 2.85
N VAL A 437 -29.32 45.53 3.31
CA VAL A 437 -28.74 46.90 3.23
C VAL A 437 -28.54 47.32 1.77
N ALA A 438 -28.08 46.42 0.90
CA ALA A 438 -27.92 46.68 -0.53
C ALA A 438 -29.26 46.92 -1.24
N ALA A 439 -30.34 46.27 -0.79
CA ALA A 439 -31.68 46.46 -1.34
C ALA A 439 -32.37 47.77 -0.92
N HIS A 440 -31.94 48.39 0.19
CA HIS A 440 -32.56 49.60 0.76
C HIS A 440 -31.64 50.84 0.72
N SER A 441 -30.43 50.71 0.18
CA SER A 441 -29.55 51.85 -0.05
C SER A 441 -29.69 52.29 -1.51
N PRO A 442 -30.18 53.51 -1.81
CA PRO A 442 -30.02 54.08 -3.15
C PRO A 442 -28.53 54.21 -3.44
N GLU A 443 -28.13 53.92 -4.68
CA GLU A 443 -26.74 53.90 -5.16
C GLU A 443 -25.82 54.84 -4.38
N VAL A 444 -24.88 54.27 -3.62
CA VAL A 444 -23.69 55.03 -3.23
C VAL A 444 -22.91 55.26 -4.52
N PRO A 445 -22.56 56.51 -4.88
CA PRO A 445 -21.75 56.77 -6.06
C PRO A 445 -20.45 55.97 -5.94
N THR A 446 -20.13 55.23 -6.99
CA THR A 446 -18.93 54.43 -7.12
C THR A 446 -17.72 55.31 -6.83
N ARG A 447 -17.16 55.19 -5.62
CA ARG A 447 -15.84 55.77 -5.34
C ARG A 447 -14.87 55.04 -6.26
N PRO A 448 -14.11 55.74 -7.12
CA PRO A 448 -13.18 55.08 -8.03
C PRO A 448 -12.25 54.18 -7.21
N LEU A 449 -12.16 52.92 -7.63
CA LEU A 449 -11.24 51.95 -7.07
C LEU A 449 -9.84 52.56 -7.06
N PRO A 450 -9.11 52.57 -5.93
CA PRO A 450 -7.69 52.88 -5.99
C PRO A 450 -7.03 51.93 -7.00
N PRO A 451 -6.05 52.39 -7.79
CA PRO A 451 -5.39 51.53 -8.75
C PRO A 451 -4.94 50.27 -8.02
N ARG A 452 -5.26 49.10 -8.62
CA ARG A 452 -4.83 47.80 -8.13
C ARG A 452 -3.35 47.90 -7.76
N THR A 453 -3.03 47.92 -6.48
CA THR A 453 -1.68 47.65 -6.02
C THR A 453 -1.35 46.26 -6.54
N GLN A 454 -0.43 46.20 -7.49
CA GLN A 454 0.18 44.96 -7.96
C GLN A 454 0.53 44.13 -6.73
N GLY A 455 0.22 42.83 -6.81
CA GLY A 455 0.18 41.92 -5.67
C GLY A 455 1.31 42.14 -4.69
N SER A 456 0.98 42.27 -3.40
CA SER A 456 2.01 42.22 -2.36
C SER A 456 2.73 40.89 -2.53
N ALA A 457 4.02 40.97 -2.85
CA ALA A 457 4.93 39.84 -2.85
C ALA A 457 4.66 38.97 -1.60
N ARG A 458 4.63 37.66 -1.81
CA ARG A 458 4.68 36.65 -0.74
C ARG A 458 5.59 37.15 0.37
N LEU A 459 5.03 37.33 1.57
CA LEU A 459 5.85 37.51 2.77
C LEU A 459 6.83 36.33 2.80
N LYS A 460 8.12 36.65 2.61
CA LYS A 460 9.21 35.69 2.78
C LYS A 460 9.20 35.31 4.26
N VAL A 461 8.85 34.06 4.53
CA VAL A 461 9.07 33.44 5.84
C VAL A 461 10.58 33.41 6.07
N TYR A 462 11.05 34.08 7.11
CA TYR A 462 12.46 34.04 7.50
C TYR A 462 12.79 32.67 8.10
N LYS A 463 14.00 32.19 7.82
CA LYS A 463 14.53 30.85 8.17
C LYS A 463 14.67 30.57 9.69
N GLU A 464 14.20 31.47 10.55
CA GLU A 464 14.36 31.36 12.01
C GLU A 464 13.11 30.84 12.73
N ASP A 465 11.96 30.76 12.05
CA ASP A 465 10.72 30.17 12.59
C ASP A 465 10.59 28.66 12.37
N LEU A 466 11.67 28.00 11.95
CA LEU A 466 11.80 26.54 11.84
C LEU A 466 12.98 26.08 12.71
N ARG A 467 12.77 26.04 14.03
CA ARG A 467 13.53 25.20 14.96
C ARG A 467 12.61 24.58 15.99
#